data_AF-A0A6N6KNM5-F1
#
_entry.id   AF-A0A6N6KNM5-F1
#
_cell.length_a   1.000
_cell.length_b   1.000
_cell.length_c   1.000
_cell.angle_alpha   90.00
_cell.angle_beta   90.00
_cell.angle_gamma   90.00
#
_symmetry.space_group_name_H-M   'P 1'
#
loop_
_entity.id
_entity.type
_entity.pdbx_description
1 polymer ?
#
loop_
_entity_poly.entity_id
_entity_poly.type
_entity_poly.pdbx_seq_one_letter_code
_entity_poly.pdbx_strand_id
1 'polypeptide(L)' 'PAYRAVFNLYAIEGFSHKEIANLLQISESTSRSNLVKARIKLKAILNKRFSGDEK' A
#
# COMPACT_ATOMS: atom_id res chain seq x y z
N PRO A 1 -6.15 0.34 -8.58
CA PRO A 1 -7.00 -0.13 -7.45
C PRO A 1 -6.26 -0.99 -6.39
N ALA A 2 -5.26 -1.81 -6.77
CA ALA A 2 -4.67 -2.82 -5.87
C ALA A 2 -3.76 -2.29 -4.74
N TYR A 3 -3.04 -1.18 -4.90
CA TYR A 3 -2.04 -0.73 -3.91
C TYR A 3 -2.65 -0.33 -2.56
N ARG A 4 -3.79 0.38 -2.59
CA ARG A 4 -4.48 0.82 -1.37
C ARG A 4 -5.04 -0.36 -0.59
N ALA A 5 -5.66 -1.31 -1.29
CA ALA A 5 -6.21 -2.51 -0.68
C ALA A 5 -5.13 -3.34 0.03
N VAL A 6 -4.01 -3.61 -0.66
CA VAL A 6 -2.87 -4.35 -0.08
C VAL A 6 -2.30 -3.61 1.14
N PHE A 7 -2.14 -2.28 1.08
CA PHE A 7 -1.66 -1.51 2.21
C PHE A 7 -2.58 -1.62 3.42
N ASN A 8 -3.90 -1.45 3.23
CA ASN A 8 -4.85 -1.53 4.33
C ASN A 8 -4.86 -2.93 4.97
N LEU A 9 -4.98 -3.98 4.15
CA LEU A 9 -5.01 -5.36 4.63
C LEU A 9 -3.74 -5.74 5.39
N TYR A 10 -2.57 -5.25 4.95
CA TYR A 10 -1.31 -5.54 5.62
C TYR A 10 -1.09 -4.67 6.87
N ALA A 11 -1.18 -3.36 6.74
CA ALA A 11 -0.76 -2.42 7.77
C ALA A 11 -1.83 -2.11 8.82
N ILE A 12 -3.10 -2.30 8.49
CA ILE A 12 -4.25 -2.01 9.36
C ILE A 12 -4.86 -3.31 9.87
N GLU A 13 -5.18 -4.24 8.97
CA GLU A 13 -5.82 -5.52 9.33
C GLU A 13 -4.81 -6.60 9.78
N GLY A 14 -3.51 -6.41 9.53
CA GLY A 14 -2.45 -7.32 9.99
C GLY A 14 -2.29 -8.61 9.17
N PHE A 15 -2.89 -8.70 7.97
CA PHE A 15 -2.78 -9.90 7.13
C PHE A 15 -1.38 -10.08 6.55
N SER A 16 -0.97 -11.34 6.42
CA SER A 16 0.26 -11.71 5.72
C SER A 16 0.11 -11.53 4.20
N HIS A 17 1.23 -11.44 3.49
CA HIS A 17 1.21 -11.36 2.02
C HIS A 17 0.55 -12.58 1.37
N LYS A 18 0.67 -13.76 1.99
CA LYS A 18 0.04 -15.00 1.53
C LYS A 18 -1.49 -14.92 1.61
N GLU A 19 -2.03 -14.44 2.73
CA GLU A 19 -3.48 -14.26 2.91
C GLU A 19 -4.04 -13.21 1.94
N ILE A 20 -3.33 -12.09 1.78
CA ILE A 20 -3.71 -11.02 0.84
C ILE A 20 -3.66 -11.52 -0.61
N ALA A 21 -2.64 -12.31 -0.97
CA ALA A 21 -2.51 -12.90 -2.29
C ALA A 21 -3.71 -13.78 -2.63
N ASN A 22 -4.13 -14.63 -1.68
CA ASN A 22 -5.31 -15.48 -1.83
C ASN A 22 -6.60 -14.65 -1.90
N LEU A 23 -6.77 -13.65 -1.04
CA LEU A 23 -7.98 -12.82 -0.99
C LEU A 23 -8.17 -12.00 -2.27
N LEU A 24 -7.09 -11.45 -2.82
CA LEU A 24 -7.12 -10.58 -3.99
C LEU A 24 -6.83 -11.31 -5.30
N GLN A 25 -6.62 -12.62 -5.26
CA GLN A 25 -6.27 -13.45 -6.42
C GLN A 25 -5.06 -12.90 -7.21
N ILE A 26 -4.00 -12.54 -6.47
CA ILE A 26 -2.71 -12.06 -7.01
C ILE A 26 -1.56 -12.93 -6.49
N SER A 27 -0.37 -12.82 -7.08
CA SER A 27 0.80 -13.48 -6.50
C SER A 27 1.26 -12.80 -5.21
N GLU A 28 1.89 -13.57 -4.31
CA GLU A 28 2.50 -13.03 -3.10
C GLU A 28 3.59 -11.98 -3.41
N SER A 29 4.34 -12.19 -4.50
CA SER A 29 5.30 -11.21 -5.02
C SER A 29 4.63 -9.90 -5.45
N THR A 30 3.46 -9.98 -6.10
CA THR A 30 2.65 -8.81 -6.47
C THR A 30 2.15 -8.08 -5.22
N SER A 31 1.70 -8.82 -4.19
CA SER A 31 1.32 -8.24 -2.89
C SER A 31 2.47 -7.45 -2.26
N ARG A 32 3.69 -8.02 -2.22
CA ARG A 32 4.89 -7.32 -1.72
C ARG A 32 5.19 -6.04 -2.52
N SER A 33 5.24 -6.12 -3.85
CA SER A 33 5.51 -4.94 -4.69
C SER A 33 4.41 -3.88 -4.59
N ASN A 34 3.15 -4.28 -4.44
CA ASN A 34 2.03 -3.37 -4.22
C ASN A 34 2.16 -2.61 -2.90
N LEU A 35 2.56 -3.28 -1.82
CA LEU A 35 2.81 -2.64 -0.53
C LEU A 35 3.92 -1.59 -0.63
N VAL A 36 5.03 -1.91 -1.30
CA VAL A 36 6.14 -0.95 -1.51
C VAL A 36 5.66 0.29 -2.26
N LYS A 37 4.95 0.09 -3.38
CA LYS A 37 4.39 1.21 -4.17
C LYS A 37 3.37 2.03 -3.37
N ALA A 38 2.55 1.38 -2.54
CA ALA A 38 1.60 2.06 -1.67
C ALA A 38 2.30 2.95 -0.64
N ARG A 39 3.36 2.47 0.00
CA ARG A 39 4.17 3.24 0.96
C ARG A 39 4.84 4.45 0.31
N ILE A 40 5.43 4.29 -0.88
CA ILE A 40 6.04 5.39 -1.63
C ILE A 40 4.99 6.46 -1.95
N LYS A 41 3.82 6.05 -2.45
CA LYS A 41 2.73 6.98 -2.78
C LYS A 41 2.21 7.71 -1.54
N LEU A 42 2.04 6.99 -0.42
CA LEU A 42 1.61 7.59 0.85
C LEU A 42 2.65 8.61 1.34
N LYS A 43 3.93 8.27 1.34
CA LYS A 43 5.01 9.19 1.71
C LYS A 43 5.01 10.45 0.85
N ALA A 44 4.84 10.33 -0.47
CA ALA A 44 4.76 11.48 -1.36
C ALA A 44 3.55 12.39 -1.04
N ILE A 45 2.39 11.81 -0.75
CA ILE A 45 1.19 12.56 -0.36
C ILE A 45 1.39 13.28 0.97
N LEU A 46 1.97 12.61 1.98
CA LEU A 46 2.25 13.21 3.27
C LEU A 46 3.28 14.34 3.14
N ASN A 47 4.36 14.10 2.39
CA ASN A 47 5.35 15.14 2.10
C ASN A 47 4.68 16.35 1.43
N LYS A 48 3.89 16.16 0.37
CA LYS A 48 3.16 17.28 -0.26
C LYS A 48 2.27 18.02 0.73
N ARG A 49 1.60 17.30 1.63
CA ARG A 49 0.67 17.90 2.60
C ARG A 49 1.38 18.65 3.74
N PHE A 50 2.55 18.20 4.15
CA PHE A 50 3.30 18.80 5.27
C PHE A 50 4.42 19.74 4.82
N SER A 51 4.84 19.70 3.55
CA SER A 51 5.85 20.61 2.99
C SER A 51 5.31 21.98 2.60
N GLY A 52 4.08 22.32 2.98
CA GLY A 52 3.60 23.71 2.92
C GLY A 52 3.61 24.35 1.53
N ASP A 53 3.37 23.58 0.47
CA ASP A 53 3.07 24.17 -0.85
C ASP A 53 1.63 24.72 -0.84
N GLU A 54 1.45 25.80 -0.07
CA GLU A 54 0.54 26.87 -0.43
C GLU A 54 1.11 27.52 -1.71
N LYS A 55 0.52 27.17 -2.84
CA LYS A 55 0.49 28.05 -4.01
C LYS A 55 -0.95 28.20 -4.46
#